data_AF-V7EKU4-F1
#
_entry.id   AF-V7EKU4-F1
#
_cell.length_a   1.000
_cell.length_b   1.000
_cell.length_c   1.000
_cell.angle_alpha   90.00
_cell.angle_beta   90.00
_cell.angle_gamma   90.00
#
_symmetry.space_group_name_H-M   'P 1'
#
loop_
_entity.id
_entity.type
_entity.pdbx_description
1 polymer ?
#
loop_
_entity_poly.entity_id
_entity_poly.type
_entity_poly.pdbx_seq_one_letter_code
_entity_poly.pdbx_strand_id
1 'polypeptide(L)'
;MARTAVPGSWPRPPAALVAARLDEPPVGARVCVAGLVLVRQRPGTAKGVIFVTLEDETGTCNVVVWAKVYERFRRAVIAGRMLRVTGRVQREAGVVHVVAEGIEDLSGMLDQLLRPDFRHDGVRAGDQP
;
A
#
# COMPACT_ATOMS: atom_id res chain seq x y z
N MET A 1 19.35 -16.31 -5.50
CA MET A 1 19.64 -16.56 -4.08
C MET A 1 18.88 -15.53 -3.24
N ALA A 2 17.85 -15.96 -2.51
CA ALA A 2 17.07 -15.07 -1.65
C ALA A 2 17.94 -14.62 -0.47
N ARG A 3 18.16 -13.31 -0.31
CA ARG A 3 18.85 -12.78 0.88
C ARG A 3 17.94 -13.05 2.08
N THR A 4 18.39 -13.88 3.01
CA THR A 4 17.72 -14.07 4.31
C THR A 4 17.65 -12.71 5.00
N ALA A 5 16.44 -12.15 5.11
CA ALA A 5 16.22 -10.90 5.81
C ALA A 5 16.60 -11.08 7.28
N VAL A 6 17.37 -10.15 7.85
CA VAL A 6 17.68 -10.16 9.28
C VAL A 6 16.35 -9.93 10.03
N PRO A 7 16.01 -10.76 11.04
CA PRO A 7 14.82 -10.54 11.86
C PRO A 7 14.80 -9.10 12.40
N GLY A 8 13.75 -8.31 12.08
CA GLY A 8 13.67 -6.90 12.48
C GLY A 8 14.04 -5.86 11.41
N SER A 9 14.52 -6.27 10.23
CA SER A 9 15.05 -5.37 9.19
C SER A 9 14.04 -4.84 8.17
N TRP A 10 12.74 -4.90 8.47
CA TRP A 10 11.74 -4.39 7.52
C TRP A 10 11.71 -2.84 7.49
N PRO A 11 11.44 -2.23 6.33
CA PRO A 11 11.25 -0.78 6.20
C PRO A 11 10.25 -0.20 7.21
N ARG A 12 10.58 0.97 7.75
CA ARG A 12 9.71 1.74 8.65
C ARG A 12 9.13 2.94 7.91
N PRO A 13 7.91 3.40 8.27
CA PRO A 13 7.38 4.64 7.72
C PRO A 13 8.40 5.80 7.80
N PRO A 14 8.58 6.58 6.73
CA PRO A 14 7.73 6.63 5.53
C PRO A 14 8.09 5.61 4.42
N ALA A 15 9.15 4.81 4.60
CA ALA A 15 9.56 3.81 3.61
C ALA A 15 8.56 2.65 3.53
N ALA A 16 8.12 2.33 2.31
CA ALA A 16 7.14 1.28 2.07
C ALA A 16 7.74 -0.12 2.20
N LEU A 17 7.02 -0.99 2.88
CA LEU A 17 7.21 -2.43 2.91
C LEU A 17 6.47 -3.03 1.72
N VAL A 18 7.15 -3.90 0.98
CA VAL A 18 6.56 -4.65 -0.15
C VAL A 18 5.55 -5.68 0.36
N ALA A 19 4.51 -5.96 -0.43
CA ALA A 19 3.44 -6.87 -0.06
C ALA A 19 3.93 -8.27 0.34
N ALA A 20 4.92 -8.82 -0.37
CA ALA A 20 5.47 -10.14 -0.09
C ALA A 20 6.17 -10.29 1.28
N ARG A 21 6.48 -9.17 1.96
CA ARG A 21 7.17 -9.15 3.26
C ARG A 21 6.26 -8.72 4.41
N LEU A 22 4.94 -8.64 4.18
CA LEU A 22 3.98 -8.14 5.16
C LEU A 22 3.80 -9.08 6.37
N ASP A 23 4.28 -10.32 6.27
CA ASP A 23 4.31 -11.33 7.32
C ASP A 23 5.53 -11.21 8.27
N GLU A 24 6.55 -10.43 7.91
CA GLU A 24 7.72 -10.21 8.76
C GLU A 24 7.43 -9.36 10.02
N PRO A 25 6.73 -8.21 9.93
CA PRO A 25 6.46 -7.39 11.10
C PRO A 25 5.48 -8.09 12.06
N PRO A 26 5.69 -7.97 13.38
CA PRO A 26 4.76 -8.50 14.36
C PRO A 26 3.43 -7.73 14.36
N VAL A 27 2.38 -8.35 14.89
CA VAL A 27 1.09 -7.68 15.11
C VAL A 27 1.29 -6.39 15.91
N GLY A 28 0.59 -5.32 15.50
CA GLY A 28 0.69 -3.99 16.08
C GLY A 28 1.86 -3.15 15.57
N ALA A 29 2.81 -3.74 14.83
CA ALA A 29 3.90 -3.00 14.21
C ALA A 29 3.37 -1.97 13.23
N ARG A 30 3.91 -0.75 13.32
CA ARG A 30 3.57 0.33 12.40
C ARG A 30 4.40 0.20 11.12
N VAL A 31 3.71 0.14 9.98
CA VAL A 31 4.28 -0.07 8.65
C VAL A 31 3.72 0.96 7.68
N CYS A 32 4.41 1.12 6.56
CA CYS A 32 3.94 1.85 5.40
C CYS A 32 3.88 0.87 4.23
N VAL A 33 2.83 0.90 3.43
CA VAL A 33 2.68 0.11 2.20
C VAL A 33 2.25 1.06 1.08
N ALA A 34 2.59 0.75 -0.16
CA ALA A 34 2.13 1.51 -1.31
C ALA A 34 1.79 0.58 -2.45
N GLY A 35 0.75 0.90 -3.21
CA GLY A 35 0.32 0.06 -4.32
C GLY A 35 -0.85 0.64 -5.11
N LEU A 36 -1.13 0.02 -6.26
CA LEU A 36 -2.32 0.28 -7.07
C LEU A 36 -3.55 -0.22 -6.32
N VAL A 37 -4.64 0.52 -6.39
CA VAL A 37 -5.89 0.08 -5.76
C VAL A 37 -6.64 -0.83 -6.71
N LEU A 38 -6.78 -2.10 -6.33
CA LEU A 38 -7.54 -3.08 -7.09
C LEU A 38 -9.03 -3.04 -6.75
N VAL A 39 -9.34 -3.09 -5.45
CA VAL A 39 -10.69 -3.33 -4.96
C VAL A 39 -10.98 -2.44 -3.76
N ARG A 40 -12.23 -1.96 -3.68
CA ARG A 40 -12.81 -1.33 -2.49
C ARG A 40 -14.10 -2.03 -2.13
N GLN A 41 -14.23 -2.47 -0.88
CA GLN A 41 -15.44 -3.09 -0.37
C GLN A 41 -15.92 -2.36 0.87
N ARG A 42 -17.21 -2.06 0.91
CA ARG A 42 -17.89 -1.51 2.08
C ARG A 42 -19.07 -2.42 2.41
N PRO A 43 -18.86 -3.48 3.21
CA PRO A 43 -19.95 -4.38 3.58
C PRO A 43 -21.06 -3.62 4.31
N GLY A 44 -22.32 -3.80 3.91
CA GLY A 44 -23.46 -3.07 4.46
C GLY A 44 -23.67 -3.28 5.97
N THR A 45 -23.16 -4.39 6.51
CA THR A 45 -23.29 -4.79 7.93
C THR A 45 -22.14 -4.31 8.82
N ALA A 46 -21.03 -3.84 8.24
CA ALA A 46 -19.80 -3.61 8.97
C ALA A 46 -19.60 -2.12 9.30
N LYS A 47 -20.38 -1.59 10.26
CA LYS A 47 -20.21 -0.31 11.01
C LYS A 47 -19.31 0.79 10.38
N GLY A 48 -19.45 1.09 9.08
CA GLY A 48 -18.64 2.09 8.38
C GLY A 48 -17.17 1.72 8.11
N VAL A 49 -16.80 0.44 8.13
CA VAL A 49 -15.47 -0.03 7.69
C VAL A 49 -15.41 -0.15 6.16
N ILE A 50 -14.25 0.16 5.60
CA ILE A 50 -13.94 -0.04 4.19
C ILE A 50 -12.70 -0.92 4.11
N PHE A 51 -12.75 -1.94 3.26
CA PHE A 51 -11.61 -2.75 2.89
C PHE A 51 -11.07 -2.24 1.56
N VAL A 52 -9.76 -2.08 1.47
CA VAL A 52 -9.06 -1.69 0.24
C VAL A 52 -7.98 -2.72 -0.03
N THR A 53 -7.96 -3.29 -1.23
CA THR A 53 -6.86 -4.17 -1.67
C THR A 53 -5.90 -3.36 -2.52
N LEU A 54 -4.65 -3.29 -2.07
CA LEU A 54 -3.53 -2.71 -2.81
C LEU A 54 -2.71 -3.82 -3.48
N GLU A 55 -2.11 -3.51 -4.62
CA GLU A 55 -1.18 -4.39 -5.33
C GLU A 55 0.13 -3.68 -5.63
N ASP A 56 1.23 -4.37 -5.39
CA ASP A 56 2.55 -4.09 -5.96
C ASP A 56 3.02 -5.32 -6.75
N GLU A 57 4.18 -5.24 -7.41
CA GLU A 57 4.71 -6.34 -8.22
C GLU A 57 5.03 -7.62 -7.41
N THR A 58 5.05 -7.52 -6.08
CA THR A 58 5.36 -8.63 -5.17
C THR A 58 4.12 -9.31 -4.61
N GLY A 59 2.94 -8.71 -4.76
CA GLY A 59 1.67 -9.30 -4.35
C GLY A 59 0.64 -8.28 -3.89
N THR A 60 -0.30 -8.72 -3.05
CA THR A 60 -1.41 -7.90 -2.56
C THR A 60 -1.30 -7.58 -1.07
N CYS A 61 -1.80 -6.41 -0.69
CA CYS A 61 -1.90 -5.94 0.69
C CYS A 61 -3.34 -5.53 0.99
N ASN A 62 -3.92 -6.12 2.03
CA ASN A 62 -5.28 -5.80 2.46
C ASN A 62 -5.25 -4.69 3.52
N VAL A 63 -5.91 -3.58 3.23
CA VAL A 63 -6.00 -2.41 4.10
C VAL A 63 -7.40 -2.32 4.70
N VAL A 64 -7.47 -2.11 6.01
CA VAL A 64 -8.71 -1.83 6.73
C VAL A 64 -8.79 -0.36 7.07
N VAL A 65 -9.84 0.32 6.62
CA VAL A 65 -10.08 1.73 6.83
C VAL A 65 -11.34 1.90 7.68
N TRP A 66 -11.17 2.28 8.94
CA TRP A 66 -12.28 2.59 9.83
C TRP A 66 -12.90 3.94 9.52
N ALA A 67 -14.18 4.11 9.87
CA ALA A 67 -14.96 5.32 9.60
C ALA A 67 -14.21 6.62 9.92
N LYS A 68 -13.59 6.73 11.11
CA LYS A 68 -12.83 7.94 11.50
C LYS A 68 -11.68 8.28 10.55
N VAL A 69 -10.97 7.26 10.05
CA VAL A 69 -9.86 7.41 9.10
C VAL A 69 -10.41 7.71 7.72
N TYR A 70 -11.48 7.02 7.31
CA TYR A 70 -12.19 7.31 6.07
C TYR A 70 -12.65 8.77 5.99
N GLU A 71 -13.32 9.30 7.02
CA GLU A 71 -13.78 10.69 7.02
C GLU A 71 -12.61 11.67 6.86
N ARG A 72 -11.48 11.41 7.53
CA ARG A 72 -10.27 12.24 7.42
C ARG A 72 -9.62 12.17 6.03
N PHE A 73 -9.61 11.01 5.39
CA PHE A 73 -8.92 10.77 4.12
C PHE A 73 -9.88 10.46 2.96
N ARG A 74 -11.11 10.99 3.04
CA ARG A 74 -12.24 10.60 2.18
C ARG A 74 -11.91 10.66 0.69
N ARG A 75 -11.24 11.73 0.25
CA ARG A 75 -10.87 11.91 -1.16
C ARG A 75 -9.93 10.80 -1.65
N ALA A 76 -8.86 10.52 -0.89
CA ALA A 76 -7.89 9.50 -1.23
C ALA A 76 -8.55 8.11 -1.28
N VAL A 77 -9.37 7.78 -0.27
CA VAL A 77 -10.04 6.47 -0.19
C VAL A 77 -11.01 6.26 -1.34
N ILE A 78 -11.77 7.28 -1.75
CA ILE A 78 -12.76 7.15 -2.84
C ILE A 78 -12.08 7.12 -4.21
N ALA A 79 -11.18 8.08 -4.49
CA ALA A 79 -10.75 8.37 -5.85
C ALA A 79 -9.31 7.92 -6.18
N GLY A 80 -8.48 7.62 -5.18
CA GLY A 80 -7.06 7.36 -5.40
C GLY A 80 -6.81 6.06 -6.16
N ARG A 81 -6.19 6.10 -7.34
CA ARG A 81 -5.80 4.93 -8.12
C ARG A 81 -4.54 4.24 -7.59
N MET A 82 -3.68 5.01 -6.93
CA MET A 82 -2.51 4.51 -6.22
C MET A 82 -2.48 5.15 -4.84
N LEU A 83 -2.26 4.35 -3.80
CA LEU A 83 -2.26 4.83 -2.43
C LEU A 83 -0.96 4.46 -1.73
N ARG A 84 -0.50 5.36 -0.86
CA ARG A 84 0.42 5.02 0.23
C ARG A 84 -0.36 5.02 1.53
N VAL A 85 -0.27 3.93 2.28
CA VAL A 85 -0.98 3.74 3.54
C VAL A 85 0.03 3.48 4.63
N THR A 86 0.02 4.35 5.65
CA THR A 86 0.69 4.07 6.92
C THR A 86 -0.33 3.54 7.91
N GLY A 87 -0.02 2.43 8.58
CA GLY A 87 -0.95 1.75 9.47
C GLY A 87 -0.28 0.70 10.34
N ARG A 88 -1.10 -0.11 11.02
CA ARG A 88 -0.63 -1.19 11.89
C ARG A 88 -0.97 -2.55 11.35
N VAL A 89 -0.02 -3.48 11.47
CA VAL A 89 -0.24 -4.88 11.11
C VAL A 89 -1.24 -5.52 12.06
N GLN A 90 -2.24 -6.20 11.50
CA GLN A 90 -3.15 -7.11 12.20
C GLN A 90 -3.16 -8.45 11.47
N ARG A 91 -3.44 -9.52 12.22
CA ARG A 91 -3.57 -10.87 11.67
C ARG A 91 -4.85 -11.46 12.17
N GLU A 92 -5.70 -11.91 11.26
CA GLU A 92 -6.99 -12.51 11.57
C GLU A 92 -7.25 -13.66 10.60
N ALA A 93 -7.61 -14.83 11.12
CA ALA A 93 -7.90 -16.03 10.31
C ALA A 93 -6.83 -16.37 9.24
N GLY A 94 -5.54 -16.12 9.54
CA GLY A 94 -4.43 -16.40 8.63
C GLY A 94 -4.19 -15.32 7.57
N VAL A 95 -4.99 -14.25 7.53
CA VAL A 95 -4.82 -13.11 6.63
C VAL A 95 -4.15 -11.95 7.37
N VAL A 96 -3.18 -11.31 6.72
CA VAL A 96 -2.50 -10.12 7.23
C VAL A 96 -3.20 -8.87 6.68
N HIS A 97 -3.53 -7.94 7.57
CA HIS A 97 -4.14 -6.66 7.25
C HIS A 97 -3.27 -5.50 7.73
N VAL A 98 -3.35 -4.36 7.04
CA VAL A 98 -2.86 -3.07 7.54
C VAL A 98 -4.06 -2.21 7.94
N VAL A 99 -4.22 -1.97 9.23
CA VAL A 99 -5.23 -1.01 9.72
C VAL A 99 -4.70 0.40 9.51
N ALA A 100 -5.35 1.14 8.62
CA ALA A 100 -4.90 2.47 8.21
C ALA A 100 -4.94 3.49 9.37
N GLU A 101 -3.87 4.27 9.49
CA GLU A 101 -3.79 5.46 10.35
C GLU A 101 -3.62 6.74 9.51
N GLY A 102 -2.96 6.63 8.36
CA GLY A 102 -2.74 7.70 7.39
C GLY A 102 -2.80 7.17 5.96
N ILE A 103 -3.40 7.95 5.06
CA ILE A 103 -3.58 7.58 3.66
C ILE A 103 -3.19 8.77 2.78
N GLU A 104 -2.37 8.51 1.78
CA GLU A 104 -1.92 9.48 0.80
C GLU A 104 -2.27 8.99 -0.60
N ASP A 105 -2.80 9.90 -1.41
CA ASP A 105 -3.13 9.65 -2.80
C ASP A 105 -1.90 9.91 -3.68
N LEU A 106 -1.37 8.83 -4.26
CA LEU A 106 -0.23 8.86 -5.17
C LEU A 106 -0.66 8.82 -6.65
N SER A 107 -1.95 8.99 -6.96
CA SER A 107 -2.44 8.93 -8.35
C SER A 107 -1.73 9.91 -9.28
N GLY A 108 -1.27 11.05 -8.76
CA GLY A 108 -0.49 12.01 -9.54
C GLY A 108 0.83 11.43 -10.09
N MET A 109 1.40 10.41 -9.44
CA MET A 109 2.57 9.70 -9.96
C MET A 109 2.21 8.84 -11.18
N LEU A 110 1.02 8.25 -11.22
CA LEU A 110 0.53 7.53 -12.40
C LEU A 110 0.31 8.49 -13.58
N ASP A 111 -0.19 9.70 -13.29
CA ASP A 111 -0.39 10.71 -14.33
C ASP A 111 0.94 11.18 -14.95
N GLN A 112 2.05 11.08 -14.22
CA GLN A 112 3.38 11.34 -14.78
C GLN A 112 3.76 10.32 -15.86
N LEU A 113 3.37 9.05 -15.71
CA LEU A 113 3.66 8.00 -16.70
C LEU A 113 3.00 8.25 -18.06
N LEU A 114 1.90 9.01 -18.07
CA LEU A 114 1.15 9.35 -19.28
C LEU A 114 1.73 10.58 -20.00
N ARG A 115 2.71 11.27 -19.40
CA ARG A 115 3.29 12.46 -20.02
C ARG A 115 4.19 12.04 -21.20
N PRO A 116 4.13 12.74 -22.35
CA PRO A 116 4.93 12.40 -23.53
C PRO A 116 6.45 12.42 -23.28
N ASP A 117 6.87 13.21 -22.31
CA ASP A 117 8.26 13.40 -21.90
C ASP A 117 8.66 12.56 -20.69
N PHE A 118 7.80 11.63 -20.23
CA PHE A 118 8.13 10.74 -19.13
C PHE A 118 9.41 9.95 -19.45
N ARG A 119 10.49 10.27 -18.74
CA ARG A 119 11.73 9.50 -18.77
C ARG A 119 11.82 8.71 -17.48
N HIS A 120 11.99 7.40 -17.60
CA HIS A 120 12.37 6.59 -16.45
C HIS A 120 13.83 6.89 -16.13
N ASP A 121 14.08 7.85 -15.24
CA ASP A 121 15.42 8.18 -14.77
C ASP A 121 16.02 6.98 -14.02
N GLY A 122 16.70 6.10 -14.77
CA GLY A 122 17.35 4.90 -14.24
C GLY A 122 17.96 3.95 -15.28
N VAL A 123 17.57 4.03 -16.56
CA VAL A 123 18.25 3.32 -17.65
C VAL A 123 18.54 4.32 -18.76
N ARG A 124 19.81 4.46 -19.13
CA ARG A 124 20.22 5.29 -20.26
C ARG A 124 19.47 4.79 -21.49
N ALA A 125 18.66 5.66 -22.10
CA ALA A 125 18.16 5.47 -23.45
C ALA A 125 19.39 5.43 -24.39
N GLY A 126 19.94 4.24 -24.59
CA GLY A 126 21.22 4.01 -25.25
C GLY A 126 21.70 2.56 -25.26
N ASP A 127 21.18 1.70 -24.38
CA ASP A 127 21.59 0.28 -24.29
C ASP A 127 20.46 -0.69 -24.71
N GLN A 128 19.84 -0.47 -25.87
CA GLN A 128 18.99 -1.50 -26.50
C GLN A 128 19.71 -2.00 -27.76
N PRO A 129 19.99 -3.32 -27.88
CA PRO A 129 20.73 -3.88 -29.00
C PRO A 129 19.95 -3.84 -30.32
#